data_AF-A0A1F3AF53-F1
#
_entry.id   AF-A0A1F3AF53-F1
#
_cell.length_a   1.000
_cell.length_b   1.000
_cell.length_c   1.000
_cell.angle_alpha   90.00
_cell.angle_beta   90.00
_cell.angle_gamma   90.00
#
_symmetry.space_group_name_H-M   'P 1'
#
loop_
_entity.id
_entity.type
_entity.pdbx_description
1 polymer ?
#
loop_
_entity_poly.entity_id
_entity_poly.type
_entity_poly.pdbx_seq_one_letter_code
_entity_poly.pdbx_strand_id
1 'polypeptide(L)'
;MNRAAIILLTISAAVSAPSAFAAGSGGASGLPASSRPAVDPAAAYQEGVEALKAKDYKKAEKKFGDVLSVAPENPEANYYMALAKIGNGKQKNSIRFLEKAIKERANFVEAREKLALVSIDLGDAETARAQLTAIEGLKADCAAAGDCEDAYNARVDLAITRINEALSPPAAEPTSDAAPAGDAAPVEDQQSSLFFAPRDEGVARYMAAVRLINEAKYEGAIADLLMAQASVGPHPDILNYLGFSHRKLGMMDKAQDYYAQALRLDPDHKGANEYLGELYLEIGDLRRAKTQLAKLDAICRFGCAEREDLARLIERREGALAAN
;
A
#
# COMPACT_ATOMS: atom_id res chain seq x y z
N MET A 1 42.50 81.17 39.65
CA MET A 1 42.60 80.83 38.21
C MET A 1 41.46 79.86 37.91
N ASN A 2 40.24 80.36 37.69
CA ASN A 2 39.58 80.49 36.38
C ASN A 2 39.77 79.23 35.52
N ARG A 3 38.72 78.43 35.24
CA ARG A 3 37.54 78.84 34.47
C ARG A 3 36.23 78.22 34.98
N ALA A 4 35.22 79.09 35.03
CA ALA A 4 33.80 78.80 35.20
C ALA A 4 33.08 78.82 33.83
N ALA A 5 31.99 78.05 33.70
CA ALA A 5 30.82 78.28 32.83
C ALA A 5 29.73 77.26 33.24
N ILE A 6 28.70 77.58 34.03
CA ILE A 6 27.44 78.30 33.70
C ILE A 6 26.53 77.41 32.81
N ILE A 7 25.60 76.61 33.38
CA ILE A 7 24.18 76.89 33.79
C ILE A 7 23.17 76.75 32.62
N LEU A 8 22.16 75.87 32.79
CA LEU A 8 20.69 76.11 32.79
C LEU A 8 19.94 74.75 32.94
N LEU A 9 19.33 74.44 34.10
CA LEU A 9 17.88 74.46 34.43
C LEU A 9 16.98 73.76 33.38
N THR A 10 16.16 72.73 33.69
CA THR A 10 14.90 72.79 34.49
C THR A 10 14.39 71.40 34.93
N ILE A 11 13.96 71.23 36.20
CA ILE A 11 12.57 70.97 36.70
C ILE A 11 11.97 69.55 36.49
N SER A 12 11.75 68.90 37.64
CA SER A 12 10.66 67.99 38.10
C SER A 12 9.71 67.30 37.11
N ALA A 13 9.51 65.99 37.30
CA ALA A 13 8.24 65.43 37.79
C ALA A 13 8.33 63.89 37.95
N ALA A 14 7.89 63.40 39.12
CA ALA A 14 7.60 61.99 39.35
C ALA A 14 6.30 61.60 38.63
N VAL A 15 6.30 60.46 37.93
CA VAL A 15 5.08 59.74 37.54
C VAL A 15 5.31 58.25 37.82
N SER A 16 4.44 57.73 38.66
CA SER A 16 4.22 56.32 38.98
C SER A 16 3.63 55.54 37.79
N ALA A 17 4.11 54.33 37.55
CA ALA A 17 3.33 53.23 36.99
C ALA A 17 3.93 51.88 37.38
N PRO A 18 3.16 50.92 37.95
CA PRO A 18 3.59 49.54 38.11
C PRO A 18 3.31 48.75 36.83
N SER A 19 4.18 47.81 36.46
CA SER A 19 3.91 46.87 35.38
C SER A 19 4.45 45.48 35.68
N ALA A 20 3.49 44.56 35.71
CA ALA A 20 3.54 43.17 35.25
C ALA A 20 4.28 42.12 36.10
N PHE A 21 3.44 41.19 36.59
CA PHE A 21 3.75 39.83 36.99
C PHE A 21 4.49 39.06 35.89
N ALA A 22 5.50 38.28 36.28
CA ALA A 22 5.86 37.03 35.61
C ALA A 22 6.33 36.04 36.68
N ALA A 23 5.44 35.11 37.06
CA ALA A 23 5.75 33.96 37.88
C ALA A 23 6.48 32.92 37.03
N GLY A 24 7.78 32.72 37.28
CA GLY A 24 8.56 31.62 36.72
C GLY A 24 8.44 30.39 37.62
N SER A 25 7.61 29.44 37.23
CA SER A 25 7.47 28.15 37.90
C SER A 25 8.42 27.11 37.30
N GLY A 26 9.31 26.60 38.16
CA GLY A 26 9.71 25.20 38.27
C GLY A 26 9.98 24.41 36.98
N GLY A 27 11.26 24.22 36.67
CA GLY A 27 11.72 23.22 35.72
C GLY A 27 11.33 21.81 36.18
N ALA A 28 10.39 21.21 35.46
CA ALA A 28 10.15 19.79 35.50
C ALA A 28 11.24 19.10 34.65
N SER A 29 12.02 18.26 35.32
CA SER A 29 12.99 17.34 34.73
C SER A 29 12.29 16.47 33.68
N GLY A 30 12.52 16.78 32.40
CA GLY A 30 12.06 15.97 31.28
C GLY A 30 12.74 14.60 31.31
N LEU A 31 11.93 13.54 31.40
CA LEU A 31 12.36 12.18 31.12
C LEU A 31 12.84 12.10 29.65
N PRO A 32 13.87 11.29 29.32
CA PRO A 32 14.33 11.14 27.95
C PRO A 32 13.26 10.46 27.11
N ALA A 33 12.85 11.10 26.02
CA ALA A 33 11.98 10.53 25.00
C ALA A 33 12.65 9.29 24.38
N SER A 34 12.19 8.09 24.77
CA SER A 34 12.62 6.84 24.16
C SER A 34 11.96 6.67 22.79
N SER A 35 12.76 6.96 21.76
CA SER A 35 12.83 6.29 20.45
C SER A 35 11.52 6.02 19.70
N ARG A 36 11.12 6.98 18.85
CA ARG A 36 10.42 6.62 17.60
C ARG A 36 11.31 5.67 16.79
N PRO A 37 10.77 4.68 16.05
CA PRO A 37 11.55 3.94 15.07
C PRO A 37 12.24 4.95 14.14
N ALA A 38 13.54 4.77 13.88
CA ALA A 38 14.30 5.66 13.00
C ALA A 38 13.80 5.62 11.53
N VAL A 39 12.90 4.70 11.22
CA VAL A 39 12.35 4.38 9.91
C VAL A 39 10.83 4.42 10.01
N ASP A 40 10.19 5.17 9.12
CA ASP A 40 8.75 5.09 8.86
C ASP A 40 8.50 3.94 7.85
N PRO A 41 7.88 2.81 8.28
CA PRO A 41 7.66 1.66 7.41
C PRO A 41 6.69 1.95 6.26
N ALA A 42 5.70 2.83 6.46
CA ALA A 42 4.73 3.14 5.41
C ALA A 42 5.38 3.97 4.30
N ALA A 43 6.15 5.01 4.67
CA ALA A 43 6.93 5.78 3.71
C ALA A 43 7.99 4.91 3.01
N ALA A 44 8.69 4.06 3.75
CA ALA A 44 9.69 3.15 3.18
C ALA A 44 9.05 2.16 2.19
N TYR A 45 7.87 1.64 2.49
CA TYR A 45 7.15 0.74 1.58
C TYR A 45 6.80 1.45 0.26
N GLN A 46 6.23 2.66 0.31
CA GLN A 46 5.91 3.44 -0.87
C GLN A 46 7.14 3.75 -1.72
N GLU A 47 8.22 4.19 -1.08
CA GLU A 47 9.49 4.43 -1.77
C GLU A 47 10.08 3.16 -2.41
N GLY A 48 9.89 1.99 -1.78
CA GLY A 48 10.31 0.70 -2.33
C GLY A 48 9.50 0.30 -3.57
N VAL A 49 8.20 0.54 -3.55
CA VAL A 49 7.32 0.29 -4.71
C VAL A 49 7.66 1.22 -5.87
N GLU A 50 7.88 2.51 -5.61
CA GLU A 50 8.33 3.46 -6.64
C GLU A 50 9.70 3.07 -7.22
N ALA A 51 10.62 2.61 -6.37
CA ALA A 51 11.91 2.11 -6.82
C ALA A 51 11.77 0.85 -7.70
N LEU A 52 10.87 -0.08 -7.39
CA LEU A 52 10.58 -1.23 -8.25
C LEU A 52 10.07 -0.80 -9.63
N LYS A 53 9.18 0.20 -9.68
CA LYS A 53 8.64 0.75 -10.94
C LYS A 53 9.71 1.41 -11.78
N ALA A 54 10.60 2.15 -11.12
CA ALA A 54 11.78 2.74 -11.74
C ALA A 54 12.87 1.71 -12.11
N LYS A 55 12.66 0.41 -11.81
CA LYS A 55 13.66 -0.67 -11.93
C LYS A 55 14.94 -0.41 -11.13
N ASP A 56 14.88 0.49 -10.14
CA ASP A 56 15.94 0.71 -9.16
C ASP A 56 15.85 -0.37 -8.07
N TYR A 57 16.23 -1.59 -8.46
CA TYR A 57 16.12 -2.76 -7.61
C TYR A 57 17.01 -2.66 -6.35
N LYS A 58 18.12 -1.91 -6.42
CA LYS A 58 18.98 -1.68 -5.25
C LYS A 58 18.29 -0.80 -4.22
N LYS A 59 17.66 0.30 -4.65
CA LYS A 59 16.87 1.14 -3.74
C LYS A 59 15.64 0.40 -3.22
N ALA A 60 14.95 -0.36 -4.07
CA ALA A 60 13.83 -1.19 -3.66
C ALA A 60 14.21 -2.20 -2.56
N GLU A 61 15.30 -2.95 -2.74
CA GLU A 61 15.80 -3.87 -1.72
C GLU A 61 16.09 -3.16 -0.39
N LYS A 62 16.71 -1.97 -0.44
CA LYS A 62 16.99 -1.19 0.77
C LYS A 62 15.68 -0.81 1.48
N LYS A 63 14.74 -0.25 0.72
CA LYS A 63 13.48 0.27 1.26
C LYS A 63 12.56 -0.81 1.80
N PHE A 64 12.44 -1.95 1.13
CA PHE A 64 11.74 -3.10 1.72
C PHE A 64 12.50 -3.72 2.89
N GLY A 65 13.84 -3.60 2.93
CA GLY A 65 14.64 -3.97 4.09
C GLY A 65 14.33 -3.11 5.31
N ASP A 66 14.16 -1.80 5.10
CA ASP A 66 13.73 -0.85 6.12
C ASP A 66 12.33 -1.23 6.65
N VAL A 67 11.37 -1.60 5.79
CA VAL A 67 10.05 -2.11 6.21
C VAL A 67 10.17 -3.40 7.03
N LEU A 68 10.92 -4.38 6.52
CA LEU A 68 11.07 -5.70 7.16
C LEU A 68 11.90 -5.65 8.45
N SER A 69 12.64 -4.57 8.71
CA SER A 69 13.31 -4.34 9.99
C SER A 69 12.31 -4.06 11.12
N VAL A 70 11.13 -3.54 10.78
CA VAL A 70 10.04 -3.22 11.72
C VAL A 70 8.96 -4.29 11.69
N ALA A 71 8.61 -4.80 10.49
CA ALA A 71 7.58 -5.82 10.31
C ALA A 71 8.13 -7.04 9.52
N PRO A 72 8.91 -7.94 10.16
CA PRO A 72 9.59 -9.05 9.47
C PRO A 72 8.67 -10.07 8.80
N GLU A 73 7.44 -10.18 9.28
CA GLU A 73 6.41 -11.15 8.83
C GLU A 73 5.40 -10.52 7.86
N ASN A 74 5.58 -9.26 7.44
CA ASN A 74 4.65 -8.63 6.50
C ASN A 74 4.72 -9.37 5.13
N PRO A 75 3.61 -9.97 4.64
CA PRO A 75 3.65 -10.82 3.45
C PRO A 75 3.93 -10.01 2.18
N GLU A 76 3.36 -8.81 2.03
CA GLU A 76 3.57 -7.96 0.85
C GLU A 76 5.01 -7.45 0.77
N ALA A 77 5.59 -6.97 1.86
CA ALA A 77 6.96 -6.48 1.91
C ALA A 77 7.97 -7.61 1.65
N ASN A 78 7.69 -8.83 2.14
CA ASN A 78 8.48 -10.01 1.79
C ASN A 78 8.33 -10.33 0.28
N TYR A 79 7.11 -10.29 -0.28
CA TYR A 79 6.88 -10.50 -1.71
C TYR A 79 7.60 -9.44 -2.58
N TYR A 80 7.49 -8.15 -2.26
CA TYR A 80 8.16 -7.09 -3.02
C TYR A 80 9.68 -7.08 -2.83
N MET A 81 10.19 -7.47 -1.66
CA MET A 81 11.61 -7.75 -1.48
C MET A 81 12.06 -8.87 -2.43
N ALA A 82 11.28 -9.95 -2.57
CA ALA A 82 11.59 -11.01 -3.52
C ALA A 82 11.63 -10.48 -4.96
N LEU A 83 10.64 -9.68 -5.38
CA LEU A 83 10.63 -9.06 -6.71
C LEU A 83 11.85 -8.15 -6.94
N ALA A 84 12.25 -7.37 -5.94
CA ALA A 84 13.44 -6.53 -6.02
C ALA A 84 14.72 -7.39 -6.18
N LYS A 85 14.83 -8.49 -5.44
CA LYS A 85 15.96 -9.42 -5.56
C LYS A 85 16.00 -10.07 -6.95
N ILE A 86 14.86 -10.49 -7.49
CA ILE A 86 14.75 -11.08 -8.83
C ILE A 86 15.21 -10.08 -9.89
N GLY A 87 14.68 -8.85 -9.85
CA GLY A 87 15.07 -7.79 -10.78
C GLY A 87 16.56 -7.45 -10.71
N ASN A 88 17.18 -7.59 -9.52
CA ASN A 88 18.61 -7.40 -9.32
C ASN A 88 19.46 -8.65 -9.66
N GLY A 89 18.89 -9.66 -10.33
CA GLY A 89 19.57 -10.91 -10.70
C GLY A 89 19.84 -11.87 -9.55
N LYS A 90 19.28 -11.64 -8.36
CA LYS A 90 19.48 -12.43 -7.14
C LYS A 90 18.34 -13.42 -6.91
N GLN A 91 17.94 -14.16 -7.93
CA GLN A 91 16.80 -15.09 -7.91
C GLN A 91 16.90 -16.13 -6.76
N LYS A 92 18.06 -16.77 -6.56
CA LYS A 92 18.22 -17.72 -5.44
C LYS A 92 17.95 -17.10 -4.07
N ASN A 93 18.26 -15.81 -3.89
CA ASN A 93 18.02 -15.10 -2.63
C ASN A 93 16.57 -14.64 -2.46
N SER A 94 15.75 -14.65 -3.52
CA SER A 94 14.34 -14.24 -3.44
C SER A 94 13.44 -15.33 -2.85
N ILE A 95 13.82 -16.61 -3.03
CA ILE A 95 13.05 -17.78 -2.57
C ILE A 95 12.62 -17.64 -1.10
N ARG A 96 13.58 -17.39 -0.19
CA ARG A 96 13.27 -17.25 1.25
C ARG A 96 12.24 -16.18 1.59
N PHE A 97 12.15 -15.13 0.76
CA PHE A 97 11.19 -14.05 0.97
C PHE A 97 9.81 -14.44 0.42
N LEU A 98 9.76 -15.17 -0.71
CA LEU A 98 8.51 -15.76 -1.21
C LEU A 98 7.95 -16.79 -0.24
N GLU A 99 8.79 -17.69 0.29
CA GLU A 99 8.38 -18.68 1.29
C GLU A 99 7.80 -18.01 2.55
N LYS A 100 8.43 -16.93 3.03
CA LYS A 100 7.89 -16.14 4.14
C LYS A 100 6.54 -15.52 3.79
N ALA A 101 6.41 -14.89 2.62
CA ALA A 101 5.15 -14.29 2.18
C ALA A 101 4.01 -15.32 2.13
N ILE A 102 4.30 -16.53 1.62
CA ILE A 102 3.32 -17.63 1.52
C ILE A 102 2.99 -18.22 2.88
N LYS A 103 3.97 -18.30 3.79
CA LYS A 103 3.76 -18.78 5.16
C LYS A 103 2.78 -17.88 5.92
N GLU A 104 2.93 -16.57 5.80
CA GLU A 104 2.10 -15.59 6.51
C GLU A 104 0.76 -15.35 5.81
N ARG A 105 0.69 -15.51 4.48
CA ARG A 105 -0.55 -15.49 3.70
C ARG A 105 -0.65 -16.72 2.80
N ALA A 106 -1.35 -17.75 3.29
CA ALA A 106 -1.45 -19.04 2.61
C ALA A 106 -2.15 -18.96 1.23
N ASN A 107 -3.10 -18.03 1.06
CA ASN A 107 -3.85 -17.76 -0.18
C ASN A 107 -3.18 -16.71 -1.09
N PHE A 108 -1.88 -16.43 -0.92
CA PHE A 108 -1.16 -15.44 -1.72
C PHE A 108 -0.74 -16.01 -3.09
N VAL A 109 -1.69 -16.00 -4.04
CA VAL A 109 -1.52 -16.58 -5.38
C VAL A 109 -0.28 -16.04 -6.11
N GLU A 110 -0.06 -14.72 -6.09
CA GLU A 110 1.06 -14.07 -6.78
C GLU A 110 2.43 -14.50 -6.22
N ALA A 111 2.53 -14.68 -4.90
CA ALA A 111 3.76 -15.14 -4.27
C ALA A 111 4.06 -16.60 -4.62
N ARG A 112 3.03 -17.45 -4.65
CA ARG A 112 3.15 -18.87 -5.07
C ARG A 112 3.53 -18.99 -6.54
N GLU A 113 2.86 -18.24 -7.42
CA GLU A 113 3.19 -18.18 -8.85
C GLU A 113 4.64 -17.74 -9.04
N LYS A 114 5.06 -16.67 -8.36
CA LYS A 114 6.44 -16.18 -8.48
C LYS A 114 7.46 -17.21 -7.98
N LEU A 115 7.17 -17.92 -6.89
CA LEU A 115 8.04 -18.97 -6.38
C LEU A 115 8.15 -20.13 -7.36
N ALA A 116 7.03 -20.54 -7.97
CA ALA A 116 7.02 -21.58 -9.00
C ALA A 116 7.91 -21.19 -10.19
N LEU A 117 7.70 -20.00 -10.76
CA LEU A 117 8.44 -19.53 -11.93
C LEU A 117 9.95 -19.39 -11.64
N VAL A 118 10.32 -18.81 -10.50
CA VAL A 118 11.73 -18.70 -10.10
C VAL A 118 12.37 -20.08 -9.88
N SER A 119 11.60 -21.04 -9.35
CA SER A 119 12.10 -22.40 -9.16
C SER A 119 12.35 -23.10 -10.49
N ILE A 120 11.47 -22.91 -11.48
CA ILE A 120 11.66 -23.41 -12.86
C ILE A 120 12.94 -22.82 -13.47
N ASP A 121 13.12 -21.49 -13.39
CA ASP A 121 14.33 -20.82 -13.89
C ASP A 121 15.62 -21.36 -13.25
N LEU A 122 15.53 -21.82 -12.00
CA LEU A 122 16.64 -22.40 -11.25
C LEU A 122 16.77 -23.93 -11.43
N GLY A 123 15.92 -24.56 -12.24
CA GLY A 123 15.91 -26.00 -12.51
C GLY A 123 15.23 -26.86 -11.43
N ASP A 124 14.55 -26.24 -10.46
CA ASP A 124 13.79 -26.92 -9.41
C ASP A 124 12.31 -27.09 -9.80
N ALA A 125 12.06 -28.06 -10.67
CA ALA A 125 10.72 -28.40 -11.12
C ALA A 125 9.85 -29.01 -10.01
N GLU A 126 10.44 -29.57 -8.97
CA GLU A 126 9.72 -30.18 -7.84
C GLU A 126 9.01 -29.09 -7.03
N THR A 127 9.75 -28.06 -6.60
CA THR A 127 9.17 -26.91 -5.89
C THR A 127 8.11 -26.21 -6.72
N ALA A 128 8.34 -26.07 -8.03
CA ALA A 128 7.36 -25.46 -8.94
C ALA A 128 6.04 -26.25 -9.00
N ARG A 129 6.11 -27.58 -9.14
CA ARG A 129 4.93 -28.45 -9.12
C ARG A 129 4.22 -28.41 -7.77
N ALA A 130 4.95 -28.35 -6.66
CA ALA A 130 4.35 -28.21 -5.33
C ALA A 130 3.54 -26.90 -5.19
N GLN A 131 4.06 -25.79 -5.73
CA GLN A 131 3.31 -24.52 -5.73
C GLN A 131 2.09 -24.56 -6.67
N LEU A 132 2.21 -25.22 -7.83
CA LEU A 132 1.07 -25.43 -8.73
C LEU A 132 -0.06 -26.18 -8.02
N THR A 133 0.24 -27.32 -7.39
CA THR A 133 -0.75 -28.09 -6.63
C THR A 133 -1.38 -27.27 -5.49
N ALA A 134 -0.59 -26.43 -4.81
CA ALA A 134 -1.13 -25.53 -3.79
C ALA A 134 -2.09 -24.49 -4.37
N ILE A 135 -1.79 -23.89 -5.53
CA ILE A 135 -2.67 -22.93 -6.22
C ILE A 135 -3.95 -23.61 -6.70
N GLU A 136 -3.88 -24.83 -7.22
CA GLU A 136 -5.05 -25.64 -7.58
C GLU A 136 -5.94 -25.93 -6.37
N GLY A 137 -5.32 -26.23 -5.21
CA GLY A 137 -6.01 -26.39 -3.93
C GLY A 137 -6.77 -25.14 -3.50
N LEU A 138 -6.18 -23.94 -3.67
CA LEU A 138 -6.85 -22.67 -3.37
C LEU A 138 -8.12 -22.46 -4.21
N LYS A 139 -8.18 -23.01 -5.44
CA LYS A 139 -9.39 -22.99 -6.27
C LYS A 139 -10.49 -23.86 -5.68
N ALA A 140 -10.13 -25.06 -5.21
CA ALA A 140 -11.06 -26.01 -4.61
C ALA A 140 -11.60 -25.53 -3.25
N ASP A 141 -10.71 -25.00 -2.39
CA ASP A 141 -11.07 -24.45 -1.08
C ASP A 141 -12.03 -23.27 -1.22
N CYS A 142 -11.77 -22.40 -2.20
CA CYS A 142 -12.65 -21.29 -2.51
C CYS A 142 -14.05 -21.81 -2.94
N ALA A 143 -14.12 -22.77 -3.88
CA ALA A 143 -15.40 -23.31 -4.35
C ALA A 143 -16.23 -23.96 -3.23
N ALA A 144 -15.56 -24.60 -2.26
CA ALA A 144 -16.18 -25.18 -1.08
C ALA A 144 -16.71 -24.13 -0.08
N ALA A 145 -16.09 -22.95 -0.01
CA ALA A 145 -16.51 -21.84 0.85
C ALA A 145 -17.77 -21.11 0.34
N GLY A 146 -18.17 -21.33 -0.91
CA GLY A 146 -19.45 -20.87 -1.47
C GLY A 146 -19.52 -19.39 -1.88
N ASP A 147 -18.40 -18.68 -1.89
CA ASP A 147 -18.36 -17.22 -2.16
C ASP A 147 -17.09 -16.79 -2.92
N CYS A 148 -16.77 -17.47 -4.04
CA CYS A 148 -15.70 -17.04 -4.93
C CYS A 148 -16.20 -16.05 -5.97
N GLU A 149 -15.71 -14.81 -5.92
CA GLU A 149 -15.91 -13.88 -7.03
C GLU A 149 -15.09 -14.32 -8.27
N ASP A 150 -15.66 -14.15 -9.46
CA ASP A 150 -15.06 -14.55 -10.75
C ASP A 150 -13.64 -14.01 -10.95
N ALA A 151 -13.34 -12.83 -10.38
CA ALA A 151 -12.04 -12.19 -10.49
C ALA A 151 -10.91 -12.96 -9.76
N TYR A 152 -11.20 -13.54 -8.59
CA TYR A 152 -10.24 -14.38 -7.88
C TYR A 152 -9.94 -15.65 -8.67
N ASN A 153 -10.99 -16.30 -9.20
CA ASN A 153 -10.87 -17.48 -10.04
C ASN A 153 -10.06 -17.19 -11.32
N ALA A 154 -10.30 -16.05 -11.97
CA ALA A 154 -9.54 -15.63 -13.14
C ALA A 154 -8.04 -15.44 -12.83
N ARG A 155 -7.71 -14.89 -11.65
CA ARG A 155 -6.31 -14.74 -11.20
C ARG A 155 -5.65 -16.10 -10.97
N VAL A 156 -6.35 -17.03 -10.30
CA VAL A 156 -5.87 -18.39 -10.05
C VAL A 156 -5.64 -19.14 -11.36
N ASP A 157 -6.60 -19.08 -12.30
CA ASP A 157 -6.53 -19.74 -13.60
C ASP A 157 -5.37 -19.22 -14.45
N LEU A 158 -5.12 -17.92 -14.39
CA LEU A 158 -3.98 -17.30 -15.06
C LEU A 158 -2.64 -17.79 -14.48
N ALA A 159 -2.52 -17.87 -13.16
CA ALA A 159 -1.31 -18.38 -12.51
C ALA A 159 -1.06 -19.85 -12.88
N ILE A 160 -2.09 -20.69 -12.84
CA ILE A 160 -2.02 -22.10 -13.27
C ILE A 160 -1.52 -22.22 -14.71
N THR A 161 -2.13 -21.45 -15.63
CA THR A 161 -1.74 -21.43 -17.04
C THR A 161 -0.26 -21.11 -17.21
N ARG A 162 0.23 -20.02 -16.60
CA ARG A 162 1.63 -19.58 -16.73
C ARG A 162 2.62 -20.57 -16.15
N ILE A 163 2.30 -21.20 -15.02
CA ILE A 163 3.18 -22.21 -14.42
C ILE A 163 3.24 -23.46 -15.31
N ASN A 164 2.11 -23.90 -15.86
CA ASN A 164 2.06 -25.03 -16.78
C ASN A 164 2.85 -24.77 -18.07
N GLU A 165 2.71 -23.58 -18.65
CA GLU A 165 3.50 -23.14 -19.81
C GLU A 165 5.00 -23.12 -19.49
N ALA A 166 5.39 -22.65 -18.29
CA ALA A 166 6.79 -22.64 -17.89
C ALA A 166 7.35 -24.04 -17.58
N LEU A 167 6.53 -24.96 -17.06
CA LEU A 167 6.93 -26.36 -16.79
C LEU A 167 7.02 -27.21 -18.06
N SER A 168 6.24 -26.87 -19.08
CA SER A 168 6.21 -27.54 -20.37
C SER A 168 6.30 -26.50 -21.48
N PRO A 169 7.46 -25.84 -21.64
CA PRO A 169 7.62 -24.86 -22.70
C PRO A 169 7.32 -25.55 -24.04
N PRO A 170 6.54 -24.93 -24.93
CA PRO A 170 6.28 -25.49 -26.25
C PRO A 170 7.63 -25.85 -26.86
N ALA A 171 7.73 -27.05 -27.42
CA ALA A 171 8.97 -27.55 -28.02
C ALA A 171 9.54 -26.44 -28.90
N ALA A 172 10.74 -25.97 -28.56
CA ALA A 172 11.38 -24.89 -29.30
C ALA A 172 11.29 -25.24 -30.79
N GLU A 173 10.55 -24.45 -31.57
CA GLU A 173 10.57 -24.62 -33.01
C GLU A 173 12.03 -24.52 -33.45
N PRO A 174 12.51 -25.42 -34.32
CA PRO A 174 13.90 -25.42 -34.74
C PRO A 174 14.16 -24.09 -35.46
N THR A 175 14.89 -23.19 -34.81
CA THR A 175 15.28 -21.91 -35.40
C THR A 175 16.26 -22.18 -36.53
N SER A 176 15.75 -22.28 -37.75
CA SER A 176 16.55 -22.15 -38.97
C SER A 176 16.75 -20.68 -39.28
N ASP A 177 18.02 -20.32 -39.36
CA ASP A 177 18.61 -19.20 -40.07
C ASP A 177 18.71 -17.84 -39.37
N ALA A 178 19.95 -17.37 -39.40
CA ALA A 178 20.41 -16.09 -38.93
C ALA A 178 20.28 -15.00 -40.00
N ALA A 179 19.96 -13.79 -39.51
CA ALA A 179 20.37 -12.44 -39.97
C ALA A 179 19.52 -11.74 -41.06
N PRO A 180 19.61 -10.38 -41.21
CA PRO A 180 20.24 -9.34 -40.37
C PRO A 180 19.32 -8.14 -40.01
N ALA A 181 19.88 -7.19 -39.24
CA ALA A 181 19.30 -5.89 -38.89
C ALA A 181 19.05 -4.96 -40.11
N GLY A 182 17.96 -4.19 -40.06
CA GLY A 182 17.68 -3.06 -40.96
C GLY A 182 16.35 -2.34 -40.64
N ASP A 183 16.42 -1.02 -40.40
CA ASP A 183 15.31 -0.06 -40.20
C ASP A 183 14.45 0.09 -41.49
N ALA A 184 13.18 0.54 -41.57
CA ALA A 184 12.23 1.23 -40.68
C ALA A 184 10.77 1.09 -41.21
N ALA A 185 9.79 1.11 -40.28
CA ALA A 185 8.46 1.79 -40.21
C ALA A 185 7.53 2.02 -41.45
N PRO A 186 6.23 2.41 -41.25
CA PRO A 186 5.28 2.17 -40.16
C PRO A 186 4.00 1.46 -40.66
N VAL A 187 3.22 0.86 -39.75
CA VAL A 187 1.80 0.57 -40.04
C VAL A 187 0.96 1.23 -38.95
N GLU A 188 0.38 2.37 -39.31
CA GLU A 188 -0.85 2.85 -38.71
C GLU A 188 -1.94 1.83 -39.03
N ASP A 189 -2.41 1.11 -38.02
CA ASP A 189 -3.76 0.57 -38.02
C ASP A 189 -4.47 0.98 -36.74
N GLN A 190 -5.44 1.87 -36.95
CA GLN A 190 -6.38 2.37 -35.98
C GLN A 190 -7.41 1.28 -35.67
N GLN A 191 -7.10 0.36 -34.76
CA GLN A 191 -8.12 -0.44 -34.08
C GLN A 191 -7.90 -0.45 -32.57
N SER A 192 -8.27 0.69 -32.01
CA SER A 192 -8.94 0.83 -30.72
C SER A 192 -9.66 -0.44 -30.29
N SER A 193 -8.99 -1.23 -29.46
CA SER A 193 -9.59 -2.31 -28.68
C SER A 193 -9.24 -2.05 -27.23
N LEU A 194 -10.21 -1.51 -26.49
CA LEU A 194 -10.24 -1.34 -25.03
C LEU A 194 -10.08 -2.68 -24.26
N PHE A 195 -9.72 -3.77 -24.95
CA PHE A 195 -9.61 -5.14 -24.46
C PHE A 195 -8.17 -5.60 -24.20
N PHE A 196 -7.15 -4.85 -24.65
CA PHE A 196 -5.75 -5.18 -24.42
C PHE A 196 -4.93 -3.97 -23.95
N ALA A 197 -5.47 -3.18 -23.01
CA ALA A 197 -4.63 -2.25 -22.26
C ALA A 197 -3.50 -3.07 -21.61
N PRO A 198 -2.22 -2.82 -21.90
CA PRO A 198 -1.12 -3.55 -21.26
C PRO A 198 -1.28 -3.42 -19.75
N ARG A 199 -1.07 -4.49 -18.97
CA ARG A 199 -1.13 -4.40 -17.49
C ARG A 199 -0.25 -3.27 -16.94
N ASP A 200 0.82 -2.93 -17.66
CA ASP A 200 1.71 -1.82 -17.36
C ASP A 200 0.99 -0.46 -17.38
N GLU A 201 0.00 -0.26 -18.25
CA GLU A 201 -0.83 0.94 -18.30
C GLU A 201 -1.75 1.02 -17.08
N GLY A 202 -2.43 -0.07 -16.71
CA GLY A 202 -3.27 -0.11 -15.52
C GLY A 202 -2.49 0.18 -14.23
N VAL A 203 -1.28 -0.36 -14.11
CA VAL A 203 -0.37 -0.10 -12.97
C VAL A 203 0.11 1.35 -12.95
N ALA A 204 0.32 1.98 -14.12
CA ALA A 204 0.68 3.39 -14.21
C ALA A 204 -0.50 4.31 -13.82
N ARG A 205 -1.71 3.97 -14.27
CA ARG A 205 -2.95 4.67 -13.92
C ARG A 205 -3.23 4.62 -12.42
N TYR A 206 -3.09 3.45 -11.80
CA TYR A 206 -3.22 3.33 -10.34
C TYR A 206 -2.27 4.27 -9.60
N MET A 207 -1.00 4.37 -10.02
CA MET A 207 -0.05 5.30 -9.37
C MET A 207 -0.36 6.76 -9.62
N ALA A 208 -0.87 7.10 -10.80
CA ALA A 208 -1.37 8.44 -11.08
C ALA A 208 -2.51 8.79 -10.12
N ALA A 209 -3.45 7.87 -9.90
CA ALA A 209 -4.51 8.06 -8.94
C ALA A 209 -4.01 8.23 -7.50
N VAL A 210 -3.04 7.43 -7.05
CA VAL A 210 -2.47 7.58 -5.69
C VAL A 210 -1.82 8.95 -5.50
N ARG A 211 -1.11 9.48 -6.52
CA ARG A 211 -0.58 10.85 -6.48
C ARG A 211 -1.70 11.87 -6.38
N LEU A 212 -2.75 11.73 -7.18
CA LEU A 212 -3.92 12.63 -7.15
C LEU A 212 -4.65 12.59 -5.80
N ILE A 213 -4.76 11.42 -5.16
CA ILE A 213 -5.30 11.27 -3.80
C ILE A 213 -4.49 12.06 -2.78
N ASN A 214 -3.15 11.97 -2.83
CA ASN A 214 -2.26 12.71 -1.93
C ASN A 214 -2.35 14.23 -2.14
N GLU A 215 -2.72 14.67 -3.34
CA GLU A 215 -3.00 16.06 -3.69
C GLU A 215 -4.46 16.48 -3.43
N ALA A 216 -5.28 15.60 -2.86
CA ALA A 216 -6.72 15.77 -2.63
C ALA A 216 -7.55 16.04 -3.92
N LYS A 217 -7.06 15.61 -5.07
CA LYS A 217 -7.74 15.71 -6.39
C LYS A 217 -8.55 14.44 -6.68
N TYR A 218 -9.63 14.26 -5.93
CA TYR A 218 -10.36 12.99 -5.88
C TYR A 218 -11.10 12.63 -7.18
N GLU A 219 -11.63 13.60 -7.92
CA GLU A 219 -12.30 13.35 -9.20
C GLU A 219 -11.33 12.79 -10.26
N GLY A 220 -10.13 13.39 -10.33
CA GLY A 220 -9.06 12.89 -11.20
C GLY A 220 -8.59 11.51 -10.77
N ALA A 221 -8.44 11.28 -9.47
CA ALA A 221 -8.08 9.97 -8.95
C ALA A 221 -9.10 8.90 -9.32
N ILE A 222 -10.41 9.19 -9.22
CA ILE A 222 -11.48 8.27 -9.64
C ILE A 222 -11.35 7.93 -11.13
N ALA A 223 -11.10 8.92 -11.99
CA ALA A 223 -10.94 8.67 -13.42
C ALA A 223 -9.77 7.71 -13.70
N ASP A 224 -8.62 7.93 -13.08
CA ASP A 224 -7.45 7.05 -13.23
C ASP A 224 -7.67 5.67 -12.59
N LEU A 225 -8.37 5.57 -11.46
CA LEU A 225 -8.71 4.29 -10.82
C LEU A 225 -9.66 3.45 -11.68
N LEU A 226 -10.65 4.06 -12.31
CA LEU A 226 -11.57 3.36 -13.22
C LEU A 226 -10.83 2.84 -14.46
N MET A 227 -9.88 3.61 -15.00
CA MET A 227 -9.02 3.13 -16.09
C MET A 227 -8.08 2.01 -15.62
N ALA A 228 -7.52 2.12 -14.42
CA ALA A 228 -6.72 1.05 -13.82
C ALA A 228 -7.55 -0.24 -13.68
N GLN A 229 -8.77 -0.14 -13.13
CA GLN A 229 -9.69 -1.26 -12.97
C GLN A 229 -10.07 -1.90 -14.31
N ALA A 230 -10.32 -1.09 -15.34
CA ALA A 230 -10.63 -1.59 -16.68
C ALA A 230 -9.47 -2.40 -17.29
N SER A 231 -8.22 -2.04 -16.98
CA SER A 231 -7.02 -2.71 -17.49
C SER A 231 -6.65 -3.97 -16.70
N VAL A 232 -6.72 -3.92 -15.36
CA VAL A 232 -6.23 -5.02 -14.50
C VAL A 232 -7.34 -5.91 -13.91
N GLY A 233 -8.61 -5.52 -14.10
CA GLY A 233 -9.76 -6.12 -13.43
C GLY A 233 -10.03 -5.51 -12.05
N PRO A 234 -11.11 -5.94 -11.37
CA PRO A 234 -11.40 -5.50 -10.01
C PRO A 234 -10.30 -5.99 -9.05
N HIS A 235 -9.72 -5.06 -8.30
CA HIS A 235 -8.62 -5.31 -7.36
C HIS A 235 -8.93 -4.62 -6.02
N PRO A 236 -8.70 -5.28 -4.87
CA PRO A 236 -8.99 -4.72 -3.55
C PRO A 236 -8.44 -3.30 -3.33
N ASP A 237 -7.16 -3.07 -3.66
CA ASP A 237 -6.55 -1.74 -3.53
C ASP A 237 -7.20 -0.65 -4.41
N ILE A 238 -7.60 -1.00 -5.63
CA ILE A 238 -8.24 -0.05 -6.55
C ILE A 238 -9.63 0.31 -6.02
N LEU A 239 -10.40 -0.70 -5.61
CA LEU A 239 -11.73 -0.54 -5.04
C LEU A 239 -11.67 0.23 -3.71
N ASN A 240 -10.67 -0.06 -2.88
CA ASN A 240 -10.42 0.69 -1.64
C ASN A 240 -10.20 2.17 -1.92
N TYR A 241 -9.37 2.53 -2.91
CA TYR A 241 -9.13 3.93 -3.25
C TYR A 241 -10.29 4.60 -4.02
N LEU A 242 -11.12 3.84 -4.75
CA LEU A 242 -12.38 4.34 -5.28
C LEU A 242 -13.33 4.70 -4.14
N GLY A 243 -13.44 3.81 -3.13
CA GLY A 243 -14.19 4.06 -1.91
C GLY A 243 -13.68 5.29 -1.15
N PHE A 244 -12.36 5.40 -0.97
CA PHE A 244 -11.72 6.54 -0.32
C PHE A 244 -12.03 7.85 -1.03
N SER A 245 -11.83 7.89 -2.34
CA SER A 245 -12.05 9.09 -3.14
C SER A 245 -13.52 9.51 -3.14
N HIS A 246 -14.46 8.57 -3.23
CA HIS A 246 -15.88 8.86 -3.11
C HIS A 246 -16.28 9.37 -1.72
N ARG A 247 -15.71 8.81 -0.63
CA ARG A 247 -15.96 9.30 0.74
C ARG A 247 -15.51 10.75 0.88
N LYS A 248 -14.31 11.07 0.38
CA LYS A 248 -13.77 12.45 0.43
C LYS A 248 -14.60 13.45 -0.37
N LEU A 249 -15.36 13.00 -1.37
CA LEU A 249 -16.33 13.80 -2.12
C LEU A 249 -17.74 13.82 -1.49
N GLY A 250 -17.93 13.20 -0.32
CA GLY A 250 -19.22 13.13 0.37
C GLY A 250 -20.20 12.09 -0.21
N MET A 251 -19.77 11.28 -1.18
CA MET A 251 -20.59 10.25 -1.81
C MET A 251 -20.59 8.96 -0.98
N MET A 252 -21.19 9.02 0.21
CA MET A 252 -21.08 7.96 1.22
C MET A 252 -21.60 6.59 0.74
N ASP A 253 -22.71 6.56 0.01
CA ASP A 253 -23.29 5.30 -0.49
C ASP A 253 -22.33 4.59 -1.45
N LYS A 254 -21.80 5.33 -2.44
CA LYS A 254 -20.80 4.79 -3.38
C LYS A 254 -19.53 4.34 -2.67
N ALA A 255 -19.08 5.12 -1.69
CA ALA A 255 -17.89 4.77 -0.92
C ALA A 255 -18.08 3.43 -0.19
N GLN A 256 -19.22 3.26 0.48
CA GLN A 256 -19.57 2.03 1.17
C GLN A 256 -19.62 0.83 0.20
N ASP A 257 -20.23 1.01 -0.98
CA ASP A 257 -20.32 -0.05 -1.99
C ASP A 257 -18.94 -0.49 -2.50
N TYR A 258 -18.01 0.45 -2.71
CA TYR A 258 -16.66 0.14 -3.14
C TYR A 258 -15.83 -0.54 -2.05
N TYR A 259 -15.92 -0.11 -0.79
CA TYR A 259 -15.27 -0.81 0.30
C TYR A 259 -15.85 -2.22 0.49
N ALA A 260 -17.17 -2.38 0.35
CA ALA A 260 -17.81 -3.69 0.43
C ALA A 260 -17.34 -4.61 -0.70
N GLN A 261 -17.15 -4.10 -1.92
CA GLN A 261 -16.53 -4.85 -3.02
C GLN A 261 -15.08 -5.24 -2.68
N ALA A 262 -14.27 -4.30 -2.19
CA ALA A 262 -12.89 -4.59 -1.80
C ALA A 262 -12.81 -5.71 -0.75
N LEU A 263 -13.68 -5.67 0.27
CA LEU A 263 -13.73 -6.66 1.35
C LEU A 263 -14.38 -7.99 0.96
N ARG A 264 -15.08 -8.06 -0.17
CA ARG A 264 -15.49 -9.35 -0.75
C ARG A 264 -14.33 -10.03 -1.46
N LEU A 265 -13.49 -9.26 -2.16
CA LEU A 265 -12.29 -9.78 -2.82
C LEU A 265 -11.17 -10.14 -1.84
N ASP A 266 -10.99 -9.32 -0.80
CA ASP A 266 -10.00 -9.55 0.26
C ASP A 266 -10.62 -9.14 1.61
N PRO A 267 -11.20 -10.10 2.35
CA PRO A 267 -11.79 -9.84 3.67
C PRO A 267 -10.80 -9.27 4.69
N ASP A 268 -9.51 -9.55 4.51
CA ASP A 268 -8.42 -9.14 5.42
C ASP A 268 -7.75 -7.84 4.95
N HIS A 269 -8.30 -7.18 3.93
CA HIS A 269 -7.76 -5.94 3.39
C HIS A 269 -7.80 -4.81 4.44
N LYS A 270 -6.64 -4.50 5.02
CA LYS A 270 -6.51 -3.60 6.18
C LYS A 270 -7.07 -2.22 5.92
N GLY A 271 -6.65 -1.58 4.82
CA GLY A 271 -7.11 -0.23 4.46
C GLY A 271 -8.62 -0.15 4.19
N ALA A 272 -9.23 -1.24 3.69
CA ALA A 272 -10.66 -1.24 3.42
C ALA A 272 -11.48 -1.44 4.70
N ASN A 273 -10.99 -2.28 5.64
CA ASN A 273 -11.58 -2.40 6.96
C ASN A 273 -11.45 -1.07 7.74
N GLU A 274 -10.31 -0.40 7.68
CA GLU A 274 -10.09 0.92 8.29
C GLU A 274 -11.05 1.97 7.70
N TYR A 275 -10.99 2.20 6.38
CA TYR A 275 -11.75 3.27 5.75
C TYR A 275 -13.27 3.05 5.79
N LEU A 276 -13.73 1.79 5.78
CA LEU A 276 -15.13 1.49 6.03
C LEU A 276 -15.51 1.78 7.49
N GLY A 277 -14.62 1.48 8.44
CA GLY A 277 -14.79 1.85 9.84
C GLY A 277 -14.89 3.36 10.03
N GLU A 278 -14.03 4.13 9.38
CA GLU A 278 -14.10 5.59 9.41
C GLU A 278 -15.37 6.15 8.75
N LEU A 279 -15.79 5.58 7.61
CA LEU A 279 -17.07 5.93 6.98
C LEU A 279 -18.22 5.76 7.97
N TYR A 280 -18.23 4.66 8.72
CA TYR A 280 -19.24 4.42 9.74
C TYR A 280 -19.21 5.47 10.86
N LEU A 281 -18.05 5.97 11.26
CA LEU A 281 -17.96 7.08 12.21
C LEU A 281 -18.53 8.39 11.64
N GLU A 282 -18.27 8.68 10.37
CA GLU A 282 -18.78 9.87 9.68
C GLU A 282 -20.30 9.88 9.61
N ILE A 283 -20.92 8.73 9.30
CA ILE A 283 -22.39 8.60 9.27
C ILE A 283 -23.00 8.32 10.66
N GLY A 284 -22.20 8.30 11.73
CA GLY A 284 -22.65 8.16 13.11
C GLY A 284 -22.93 6.72 13.59
N ASP A 285 -22.57 5.71 12.81
CA ASP A 285 -22.73 4.29 13.17
C ASP A 285 -21.50 3.76 13.91
N LEU A 286 -21.36 4.18 15.17
CA LEU A 286 -20.27 3.74 16.05
C LEU A 286 -20.21 2.21 16.20
N ARG A 287 -21.36 1.54 16.15
CA ARG A 287 -21.44 0.08 16.30
C ARG A 287 -20.75 -0.62 15.14
N ARG A 288 -21.05 -0.26 13.89
CA ARG A 288 -20.39 -0.86 12.72
C ARG A 288 -18.92 -0.46 12.62
N ALA A 289 -18.55 0.75 13.05
CA ALA A 289 -17.13 1.14 13.15
C ALA A 289 -16.34 0.19 14.07
N LYS A 290 -16.88 -0.11 15.27
CA LYS A 290 -16.27 -1.09 16.19
C LYS A 290 -16.20 -2.50 15.62
N THR A 291 -17.16 -2.90 14.77
CA THR A 291 -17.06 -4.19 14.06
C THR A 291 -15.85 -4.24 13.14
N GLN A 292 -15.54 -3.16 12.41
CA GLN A 292 -14.33 -3.13 11.58
C GLN A 292 -13.05 -3.08 12.41
N LEU A 293 -13.06 -2.37 13.56
CA LEU A 293 -11.92 -2.40 14.48
C LEU A 293 -11.65 -3.82 15.00
N ALA A 294 -12.68 -4.57 15.40
CA ALA A 294 -12.52 -5.95 15.86
C ALA A 294 -11.93 -6.88 14.78
N LYS A 295 -12.29 -6.65 13.50
CA LYS A 295 -11.63 -7.35 12.38
C LYS A 295 -10.16 -6.98 12.27
N LEU A 296 -9.84 -5.68 12.34
CA LEU A 296 -8.46 -5.21 12.32
C LEU A 296 -7.65 -5.72 13.51
N ASP A 297 -8.24 -5.90 14.69
CA ASP A 297 -7.57 -6.53 15.84
C ASP A 297 -7.22 -8.00 15.56
N ALA A 298 -8.10 -8.74 14.88
CA ALA A 298 -7.85 -10.12 14.47
C ALA A 298 -6.76 -10.21 13.39
N ILE A 299 -6.82 -9.33 12.38
CA ILE A 299 -5.85 -9.26 11.26
C ILE A 299 -4.49 -8.79 11.76
N CYS A 300 -4.47 -7.79 12.64
CA CYS A 300 -3.27 -7.12 13.12
C CYS A 300 -2.90 -7.56 14.54
N ARG A 301 -2.72 -8.87 14.74
CA ARG A 301 -2.38 -9.47 16.04
C ARG A 301 -1.15 -8.85 16.73
N PHE A 302 -0.20 -8.36 15.95
CA PHE A 302 1.02 -7.67 16.44
C PHE A 302 1.01 -6.16 16.20
N GLY A 303 -0.15 -5.62 15.80
CA GLY A 303 -0.35 -4.22 15.46
C GLY A 303 -0.09 -3.88 13.99
N CYS A 304 -0.88 -2.94 13.48
CA CYS A 304 -0.70 -2.26 12.19
C CYS A 304 -1.24 -0.83 12.33
N ALA A 305 -0.86 0.05 11.41
CA ALA A 305 -1.25 1.47 11.45
C ALA A 305 -2.77 1.64 11.36
N GLU A 306 -3.40 0.91 10.44
CA GLU A 306 -4.83 0.95 10.12
C GLU A 306 -5.70 0.69 11.36
N ARG A 307 -5.30 -0.30 12.16
CA ARG A 307 -5.95 -0.65 13.44
C ARG A 307 -5.80 0.47 14.46
N GLU A 308 -4.63 1.09 14.56
CA GLU A 308 -4.39 2.19 15.51
C GLU A 308 -5.13 3.46 15.14
N ASP A 309 -5.16 3.78 13.85
CA ASP A 309 -5.84 4.96 13.33
C ASP A 309 -7.35 4.86 13.57
N LEU A 310 -7.96 3.72 13.24
CA LEU A 310 -9.38 3.50 13.50
C LEU A 310 -9.69 3.49 15.02
N ALA A 311 -8.87 2.84 15.84
CA ALA A 311 -9.06 2.83 17.29
C ALA A 311 -9.04 4.25 17.88
N ARG A 312 -8.06 5.08 17.49
CA ARG A 312 -7.97 6.49 17.91
C ARG A 312 -9.19 7.30 17.48
N LEU A 313 -9.71 7.06 16.28
CA LEU A 313 -10.91 7.75 15.78
C LEU A 313 -12.16 7.35 16.57
N ILE A 314 -12.30 6.07 16.91
CA ILE A 314 -13.39 5.55 17.75
C ILE A 314 -13.32 6.18 19.15
N GLU A 315 -12.17 6.16 19.81
CA GLU A 315 -11.99 6.75 21.15
C GLU A 315 -12.36 8.24 21.17
N ARG A 316 -11.91 9.01 20.16
CA ARG A 316 -12.29 10.42 20.03
C ARG A 316 -13.79 10.61 19.89
N ARG A 317 -14.45 9.76 19.09
CA ARG A 317 -15.90 9.83 18.89
C ARG A 317 -16.65 9.51 20.18
N GLU A 318 -16.22 8.49 20.92
CA GLU A 318 -16.81 8.11 22.20
C GLU A 318 -16.64 9.20 23.25
N GLY A 319 -15.45 9.79 23.35
CA GLY A 319 -15.20 10.92 24.25
C GLY A 319 -16.08 12.13 23.92
N ALA A 320 -16.27 12.44 22.64
CA ALA A 320 -17.16 13.51 22.21
C ALA A 320 -18.65 13.23 22.51
N LEU A 321 -19.08 11.96 22.43
CA LEU A 321 -20.45 11.57 22.78
C LEU A 321 -20.69 11.58 24.29
N ALA A 322 -19.68 11.27 25.09
CA ALA A 322 -19.77 11.31 26.55
C ALA A 322 -19.72 12.73 27.13
N ALA A 323 -19.23 13.71 26.35
CA ALA A 323 -19.14 15.11 26.74
C ALA A 323 -20.38 15.95 26.39
N ASN A 324 -21.32 15.39 25.61
CA ASN A 324 -22.60 16.01 25.21
C ASN A 324 -23.77 15.37 25.97
#